data_AF-A0A182N4R3-F1
#
_entry.id   AF-A0A182N4R3-F1
#
_cell.length_a   1.000
_cell.length_b   1.000
_cell.length_c   1.000
_cell.angle_alpha   90.00
_cell.angle_beta   90.00
_cell.angle_gamma   90.00
#
_symmetry.space_group_name_H-M   'P 1'
#
loop_
_entity.id
_entity.type
_entity.pdbx_description
1 polymer ?
#
loop_
_entity_poly.entity_id
_entity_poly.type
_entity_poly.pdbx_seq_one_letter_code
_entity_poly.pdbx_strand_id
1 'polypeptide(L)'
;MKLICETCTINRTVAGGKRTFLKTILAIGKGSERKADETKIMLITSGNKTGTKYGVLKNIGKIFTRFLDEGKATISFVAPEHDVQIKSDKIQLTAFLKVLKVVLTGGQMQETSLAADPSTSAPQPPPLRLPCLMIGKKKTSILDSPSVLSTKCVIRNRKDYPTKGFSRLLVSLQISDLKLARFDSQILLLQKLRSLNLSKNCLRNVPRALGQLRLSELDLSSNSLVDAGWEWLLEANIQSTLQSLNISDNGLPFLPVNVIYARALVTLTADSNHIRKLPFALWTMSRLRVLSLARNHIDAIPETLRRMRLERLDLSENELHENGATVPDLRLVTDVEAVPQHRQPSSLFELAARTVIHKKLPYAMSGLIPFTVLEILRRTPLCGCGQPCFESKVFQRAKVIVLNCSYTVLNGNHQLFADSVFCSERCSRKV
;
A
#
# COMPACT_ATOMS: atom_id res chain seq x y z
N MET A 1 -23.89 2.33 -22.22
CA MET A 1 -22.58 1.82 -21.71
C MET A 1 -21.45 2.61 -22.38
N LYS A 2 -20.33 2.86 -21.68
CA LYS A 2 -19.13 3.50 -22.25
C LYS A 2 -17.91 2.58 -22.09
N LEU A 3 -17.02 2.55 -23.08
CA LEU A 3 -15.76 1.80 -23.11
C LEU A 3 -14.64 2.74 -23.55
N ILE A 4 -13.57 2.82 -22.76
CA ILE A 4 -12.36 3.59 -23.12
C ILE A 4 -11.36 2.58 -23.68
N CYS A 5 -10.93 2.78 -24.91
CA CYS A 5 -10.13 1.79 -25.64
C CYS A 5 -9.25 2.46 -26.70
N GLU A 6 -8.35 1.70 -27.29
CA GLU A 6 -7.65 2.09 -28.50
C GLU A 6 -8.43 1.54 -29.70
N THR A 7 -8.75 2.39 -30.69
CA THR A 7 -9.42 1.93 -31.91
C THR A 7 -8.68 2.33 -33.17
N CYS A 8 -8.73 1.47 -34.17
CA CYS A 8 -8.34 1.77 -35.54
C CYS A 8 -9.59 1.60 -36.44
N THR A 9 -10.00 2.66 -37.13
CA THR A 9 -11.12 2.63 -38.08
C THR A 9 -10.58 2.46 -39.49
N ILE A 10 -10.94 1.37 -40.15
CA ILE A 10 -10.55 1.08 -41.53
C ILE A 10 -11.76 1.33 -42.42
N ASN A 11 -11.65 2.29 -43.34
CA ASN A 11 -12.68 2.50 -44.35
C ASN A 11 -12.46 1.52 -45.51
N ARG A 12 -13.45 0.65 -45.77
CA ARG A 12 -13.34 -0.37 -46.82
C ARG A 12 -13.43 0.20 -48.24
N THR A 13 -13.96 1.42 -48.41
CA THR A 13 -14.05 2.06 -49.73
C THR A 13 -12.74 2.71 -50.17
N VAL A 14 -11.77 2.89 -49.27
CA VAL A 14 -10.49 3.54 -49.54
C VAL A 14 -9.35 2.54 -49.39
N ALA A 15 -8.71 2.16 -50.50
CA ALA A 15 -7.55 1.29 -50.46
C ALA A 15 -6.29 2.05 -49.98
N GLY A 16 -5.59 1.53 -48.96
CA GLY A 16 -4.23 1.99 -48.61
C GLY A 16 -4.08 2.95 -47.42
N GLY A 17 -5.06 3.07 -46.52
CA GLY A 17 -4.94 3.92 -45.32
C GLY A 17 -3.94 3.40 -44.27
N LYS A 18 -3.09 4.29 -43.73
CA LYS A 18 -2.24 3.99 -42.55
C LYS A 18 -3.10 3.57 -41.36
N ARG A 19 -2.87 2.36 -40.83
CA ARG A 19 -3.54 1.84 -39.62
C ARG A 19 -2.89 2.46 -38.39
N THR A 20 -3.58 3.41 -37.76
CA THR A 20 -3.13 4.02 -36.51
C THR A 20 -4.17 3.81 -35.43
N PHE A 21 -3.72 3.31 -34.27
CA PHE A 21 -4.57 3.17 -33.11
C PHE A 21 -4.65 4.50 -32.38
N LEU A 22 -5.87 4.99 -32.17
CA LEU A 22 -6.14 6.22 -31.45
C LEU A 22 -6.85 5.91 -30.14
N LYS A 23 -6.59 6.71 -29.10
CA LYS A 23 -7.38 6.65 -27.87
C LYS A 23 -8.80 7.13 -28.17
N THR A 24 -9.77 6.28 -27.85
CA THR A 24 -11.16 6.43 -28.28
C THR A 24 -12.12 6.07 -27.15
N ILE A 25 -13.24 6.77 -27.11
CA ILE A 25 -14.39 6.42 -26.27
C ILE A 25 -15.47 5.84 -27.17
N LEU A 26 -15.82 4.57 -26.94
CA LEU A 26 -16.96 3.91 -27.55
C LEU A 26 -18.15 3.95 -26.59
N ALA A 27 -19.29 4.50 -27.04
CA ALA A 27 -20.49 4.58 -26.23
C ALA A 27 -21.69 3.96 -26.95
N ILE A 28 -22.43 3.09 -26.27
CA ILE A 28 -23.73 2.58 -26.72
C ILE A 28 -24.82 3.36 -25.99
N GLY A 29 -25.72 4.01 -26.73
CA GLY A 29 -26.83 4.76 -26.17
C GLY A 29 -27.96 4.99 -27.18
N LYS A 30 -29.15 5.34 -26.66
CA LYS A 30 -30.30 5.77 -27.45
C LYS A 30 -30.22 7.28 -27.69
N GLY A 31 -30.45 7.73 -28.93
CA GLY A 31 -30.35 9.14 -29.29
C GLY A 31 -31.57 9.95 -28.86
N SER A 32 -31.37 11.14 -28.27
CA SER A 32 -32.43 12.05 -27.83
C SER A 32 -32.89 13.03 -28.93
N GLU A 33 -33.10 12.56 -30.16
CA GLU A 33 -33.69 13.38 -31.22
C GLU A 33 -35.05 12.79 -31.60
N ARG A 34 -36.05 13.65 -31.82
CA ARG A 34 -37.49 13.36 -31.95
C ARG A 34 -37.91 12.47 -33.13
N LYS A 35 -37.07 11.56 -33.63
CA LYS A 35 -37.40 10.53 -34.62
C LYS A 35 -36.69 9.22 -34.27
N ALA A 36 -37.49 8.22 -33.89
CA ALA A 36 -37.16 6.83 -33.61
C ALA A 36 -36.06 6.57 -32.56
N ASP A 37 -36.42 5.84 -31.49
CA ASP A 37 -35.59 5.48 -30.33
C ASP A 37 -34.50 4.44 -30.68
N GLU A 38 -33.71 4.71 -31.72
CA GLU A 38 -32.71 3.81 -32.26
C GLU A 38 -31.42 3.86 -31.43
N THR A 39 -30.91 2.67 -31.09
CA THR A 39 -29.64 2.55 -30.38
C THR A 39 -28.48 2.79 -31.34
N LYS A 40 -27.57 3.69 -30.97
CA LYS A 40 -26.39 4.08 -31.76
C LYS A 40 -25.11 3.80 -30.97
N ILE A 41 -24.06 3.39 -31.68
CA ILE A 41 -22.68 3.38 -31.18
C ILE A 41 -22.03 4.69 -31.59
N MET A 42 -21.52 5.43 -30.62
CA MET A 42 -20.76 6.65 -30.84
C MET A 42 -19.27 6.38 -30.61
N LEU A 43 -18.46 6.75 -31.58
CA LEU A 43 -17.01 6.63 -31.57
C LEU A 43 -16.39 8.03 -31.48
N ILE A 44 -15.79 8.35 -30.35
CA ILE A 44 -15.21 9.67 -30.07
C ILE A 44 -13.69 9.54 -30.01
N THR A 45 -12.97 10.25 -30.88
CA THR A 45 -11.50 10.32 -30.89
C THR A 45 -11.01 11.71 -30.50
N SER A 46 -9.72 11.86 -30.21
CA SER A 46 -9.11 13.17 -29.93
C SER A 46 -9.24 14.17 -31.10
N GLY A 47 -9.22 13.67 -32.34
CA GLY A 47 -9.39 14.47 -33.56
C GLY A 47 -10.85 14.75 -33.93
N ASN A 48 -11.81 13.97 -33.42
CA ASN A 48 -13.23 14.13 -33.72
C ASN A 48 -14.06 14.14 -32.42
N LYS A 49 -14.19 15.34 -31.83
CA LYS A 49 -14.93 15.57 -30.58
C LYS A 49 -16.45 15.43 -30.71
N THR A 50 -17.01 15.56 -31.92
CA THR A 50 -18.46 15.38 -32.16
C THR A 50 -18.85 13.91 -32.25
N GLY A 51 -17.87 13.03 -32.52
CA GLY A 51 -18.00 11.58 -32.51
C GLY A 51 -18.71 11.02 -33.75
N THR A 52 -18.14 9.99 -34.35
CA THR A 52 -18.77 9.27 -35.47
C THR A 52 -19.87 8.37 -34.92
N LYS A 53 -21.10 8.51 -35.44
CA LYS A 53 -22.27 7.75 -35.00
C LYS A 53 -22.55 6.60 -35.96
N TYR A 54 -22.65 5.38 -35.43
CA TYR A 54 -23.01 4.17 -36.14
C TYR A 54 -24.37 3.67 -35.63
N GLY A 55 -25.28 3.33 -36.54
CA GLY A 55 -26.48 2.57 -36.18
C GLY A 55 -26.09 1.18 -35.65
N VAL A 56 -26.82 0.66 -34.66
CA VAL A 56 -26.59 -0.71 -34.15
C VAL A 56 -27.54 -1.70 -34.82
N LEU A 57 -28.83 -1.40 -34.83
CA LEU A 57 -29.86 -2.26 -35.42
C LEU A 57 -29.70 -2.28 -36.96
N LYS A 58 -29.68 -3.48 -37.55
CA LYS A 58 -29.55 -3.73 -39.01
C LYS A 58 -28.28 -3.16 -39.68
N ASN A 59 -27.29 -2.70 -38.91
CA ASN A 59 -26.10 -2.04 -39.44
C ASN A 59 -24.77 -2.67 -39.00
N ILE A 60 -24.79 -3.65 -38.09
CA ILE A 60 -23.62 -4.45 -37.75
C ILE A 60 -23.61 -5.69 -38.66
N GLY A 61 -22.59 -5.83 -39.51
CA GLY A 61 -22.45 -6.97 -40.40
C GLY A 61 -21.86 -8.19 -39.71
N LYS A 62 -20.67 -8.04 -39.11
CA LYS A 62 -19.96 -9.10 -38.39
C LYS A 62 -19.20 -8.56 -37.20
N ILE A 63 -19.09 -9.36 -36.14
CA ILE A 63 -18.25 -9.09 -34.98
C ILE A 63 -17.21 -10.21 -34.89
N PHE A 64 -15.92 -9.86 -34.98
CA PHE A 64 -14.81 -10.79 -34.87
C PHE A 64 -14.24 -10.76 -33.46
N THR A 65 -14.28 -11.89 -32.76
CA THR A 65 -13.84 -12.04 -31.36
C THR A 65 -12.71 -13.07 -31.20
N ARG A 66 -12.03 -13.46 -32.29
CA ARG A 66 -10.98 -14.51 -32.28
C ARG A 66 -9.85 -14.24 -31.28
N PHE A 67 -9.57 -12.97 -30.98
CA PHE A 67 -8.49 -12.55 -30.07
C PHE A 67 -9.04 -11.85 -28.81
N LEU A 68 -10.25 -12.22 -28.36
CA LEU A 68 -10.88 -11.62 -27.18
C LEU A 68 -10.05 -11.82 -25.91
N ASP A 69 -9.34 -12.94 -25.79
CA ASP A 69 -8.45 -13.23 -24.66
C ASP A 69 -7.25 -12.27 -24.59
N GLU A 70 -6.80 -11.76 -25.74
CA GLU A 70 -5.78 -10.71 -25.84
C GLU A 70 -6.36 -9.29 -25.74
N GLY A 71 -7.67 -9.16 -25.53
CA GLY A 71 -8.35 -7.86 -25.46
C GLY A 71 -8.57 -7.20 -26.82
N LYS A 72 -8.63 -7.97 -27.91
CA LYS A 72 -8.83 -7.46 -29.27
C LYS A 72 -10.16 -7.94 -29.85
N ALA A 73 -10.91 -7.04 -30.48
CA ALA A 73 -12.12 -7.38 -31.23
C ALA A 73 -12.29 -6.44 -32.42
N THR A 74 -13.01 -6.87 -33.46
CA THR A 74 -13.32 -6.03 -34.62
C THR A 74 -14.83 -6.02 -34.86
N ILE A 75 -15.41 -4.84 -34.99
CA ILE A 75 -16.81 -4.65 -35.36
C ILE A 75 -16.86 -4.10 -36.79
N SER A 76 -17.53 -4.84 -37.67
CA SER A 76 -17.74 -4.44 -39.06
C SER A 76 -19.11 -3.82 -39.23
N PHE A 77 -19.15 -2.56 -39.67
CA PHE A 77 -20.39 -1.83 -39.95
C PHE A 77 -20.75 -1.92 -41.44
N VAL A 78 -22.05 -1.89 -41.72
CA VAL A 78 -22.58 -1.85 -43.10
C VAL A 78 -22.55 -0.43 -43.64
N ALA A 79 -22.98 0.56 -42.86
CA ALA A 79 -22.96 1.97 -43.20
C ALA A 79 -22.59 2.87 -41.99
N PRO A 80 -21.61 3.78 -42.11
CA PRO A 80 -20.58 3.79 -43.17
C PRO A 80 -19.76 2.48 -43.15
N GLU A 81 -19.18 2.09 -44.30
CA GLU A 81 -18.45 0.83 -44.50
C GLU A 81 -17.10 0.78 -43.75
N HIS A 82 -17.17 0.78 -42.43
CA HIS A 82 -16.03 0.85 -41.55
C HIS A 82 -15.84 -0.45 -40.76
N ASP A 83 -14.60 -0.92 -40.72
CA ASP A 83 -14.17 -1.92 -39.76
C ASP A 83 -13.48 -1.23 -38.59
N VAL A 84 -14.08 -1.30 -37.42
CA VAL A 84 -13.54 -0.72 -36.18
C VAL A 84 -12.84 -1.82 -35.40
N GLN A 85 -11.51 -1.80 -35.44
CA GLN A 85 -10.67 -2.65 -34.59
C GLN A 85 -10.55 -2.01 -33.21
N ILE A 86 -10.74 -2.79 -32.16
CA ILE A 86 -10.81 -2.38 -30.76
C ILE A 86 -9.74 -3.14 -29.99
N LYS A 87 -8.96 -2.42 -29.19
CA LYS A 87 -8.00 -2.96 -28.24
C LYS A 87 -8.25 -2.36 -26.85
N SER A 88 -8.54 -3.22 -25.89
CA SER A 88 -8.96 -2.85 -24.53
C SER A 88 -8.68 -3.99 -23.55
N ASP A 89 -8.79 -3.75 -22.24
CA ASP A 89 -8.77 -4.83 -21.25
C ASP A 89 -9.85 -5.87 -21.52
N LYS A 90 -9.49 -7.16 -21.44
CA LYS A 90 -10.38 -8.33 -21.68
C LYS A 90 -11.71 -8.21 -20.94
N ILE A 91 -11.68 -7.79 -19.66
CA ILE A 91 -12.88 -7.69 -18.81
C ILE A 91 -13.84 -6.61 -19.35
N GLN A 92 -13.31 -5.42 -19.67
CA GLN A 92 -14.12 -4.31 -20.16
C GLN A 92 -14.69 -4.59 -21.56
N LEU A 93 -13.86 -5.18 -22.42
CA LEU A 93 -14.27 -5.55 -23.78
C LEU A 93 -15.35 -6.64 -23.76
N THR A 94 -15.21 -7.64 -22.89
CA THR A 94 -16.22 -8.70 -22.72
C THR A 94 -17.54 -8.13 -22.20
N ALA A 95 -17.50 -7.20 -21.24
CA ALA A 95 -18.70 -6.54 -20.75
C ALA A 95 -19.38 -5.69 -21.83
N PHE A 96 -18.59 -4.98 -22.64
CA PHE A 96 -19.10 -4.17 -23.75
C PHE A 96 -19.79 -5.04 -24.81
N LEU A 97 -19.18 -6.15 -25.20
CA LEU A 97 -19.75 -7.09 -26.16
C LEU A 97 -21.00 -7.79 -25.61
N LYS A 98 -21.07 -8.08 -24.31
CA LYS A 98 -22.30 -8.60 -23.67
C LYS A 98 -23.46 -7.62 -23.78
N VAL A 99 -23.22 -6.33 -23.48
CA VAL A 99 -24.26 -5.30 -23.62
C VAL A 99 -24.66 -5.13 -25.08
N LEU A 100 -23.70 -5.15 -26.01
CA LEU A 100 -23.99 -5.09 -27.44
C LEU A 100 -24.84 -6.29 -27.90
N LYS A 101 -24.55 -7.49 -27.40
CA LYS A 101 -25.34 -8.70 -27.66
C LYS A 101 -26.78 -8.55 -27.16
N VAL A 102 -26.98 -8.04 -25.94
CA VAL A 102 -28.33 -7.78 -25.38
C VAL A 102 -29.11 -6.77 -26.22
N VAL A 103 -28.44 -5.73 -26.72
CA VAL A 103 -29.05 -4.74 -27.62
C VAL A 103 -29.43 -5.37 -28.96
N LEU A 104 -28.63 -6.30 -29.48
CA LEU A 104 -28.92 -7.01 -30.72
C LEU A 104 -30.04 -8.07 -30.57
N THR A 105 -30.14 -8.71 -29.40
CA THR A 105 -31.15 -9.77 -29.13
C THR A 105 -32.45 -9.23 -28.53
N GLY A 106 -32.64 -7.91 -28.43
CA GLY A 106 -33.91 -7.31 -27.99
C GLY A 106 -34.26 -7.55 -26.52
N GLY A 107 -33.30 -7.84 -25.65
CA GLY A 107 -33.53 -7.95 -24.21
C GLY A 107 -34.05 -9.31 -23.69
N GLN A 108 -34.13 -10.37 -24.50
CA GLN A 108 -34.37 -11.71 -23.96
C GLN A 108 -33.05 -12.41 -23.61
N MET A 109 -32.81 -12.62 -22.31
CA MET A 109 -31.83 -13.60 -21.82
C MET A 109 -32.57 -14.92 -21.58
N GLN A 110 -32.27 -15.94 -22.39
CA GLN A 110 -32.44 -17.34 -21.98
C GLN A 110 -31.29 -17.68 -21.03
N GLU A 111 -31.60 -17.78 -19.75
CA GLU A 111 -30.81 -18.57 -18.80
C GLU A 111 -30.97 -20.05 -19.18
N THR A 112 -29.93 -20.65 -19.74
CA THR A 112 -29.80 -22.11 -19.72
C THR A 112 -29.36 -22.52 -18.33
N SER A 113 -30.32 -22.68 -17.42
CA SER A 113 -30.18 -23.46 -16.19
C SER A 113 -31.06 -24.70 -16.31
N LEU A 114 -30.42 -25.85 -16.14
CA LEU A 114 -31.05 -27.17 -16.08
C LEU A 114 -32.17 -27.19 -15.02
N ALA A 115 -33.23 -27.89 -15.40
CA ALA A 115 -34.50 -28.02 -14.70
C ALA A 115 -34.40 -28.52 -13.25
N ALA A 116 -35.19 -27.91 -12.37
CA ALA A 116 -35.84 -28.56 -11.24
C ALA A 116 -37.19 -27.86 -10.98
N ASP A 117 -38.22 -28.69 -10.82
CA ASP A 117 -39.65 -28.37 -10.82
C ASP A 117 -40.16 -27.43 -9.71
N PRO A 118 -41.39 -26.87 -9.86
CA PRO A 118 -41.90 -25.77 -9.08
C PRO A 118 -42.84 -26.22 -7.95
N SER A 119 -42.86 -25.48 -6.84
CA SER A 119 -44.13 -25.15 -6.17
C SER A 119 -43.95 -24.07 -5.09
N THR A 120 -44.97 -23.23 -5.00
CA THR A 120 -45.36 -22.35 -3.89
C THR A 120 -45.08 -20.86 -4.05
N SER A 121 -46.08 -20.09 -3.63
CA SER A 121 -46.63 -18.83 -4.14
C SER A 121 -46.26 -17.56 -3.35
N ALA A 122 -46.15 -16.45 -4.09
CA ALA A 122 -46.33 -15.02 -3.73
C ALA A 122 -45.25 -14.30 -2.85
N PRO A 123 -45.13 -12.95 -2.88
CA PRO A 123 -45.57 -11.93 -3.85
C PRO A 123 -44.39 -11.18 -4.53
N GLN A 124 -44.62 -10.58 -5.71
CA GLN A 124 -43.59 -9.83 -6.45
C GLN A 124 -43.25 -8.47 -5.79
N PRO A 125 -41.96 -8.10 -5.65
CA PRO A 125 -41.54 -6.72 -5.45
C PRO A 125 -41.58 -5.95 -6.78
N PRO A 126 -41.81 -4.63 -6.77
CA PRO A 126 -42.07 -3.84 -7.97
C PRO A 126 -40.86 -3.84 -8.92
N PRO A 127 -41.06 -3.75 -10.26
CA PRO A 127 -39.96 -3.68 -11.20
C PRO A 127 -39.14 -2.43 -10.93
N LEU A 128 -37.83 -2.63 -10.78
CA LEU A 128 -36.82 -1.59 -10.65
C LEU A 128 -36.96 -0.58 -11.79
N ARG A 129 -37.64 0.54 -11.52
CA ARG A 129 -37.63 1.72 -12.38
C ARG A 129 -36.22 2.31 -12.38
N LEU A 130 -35.54 2.22 -13.52
CA LEU A 130 -34.39 3.05 -13.82
C LEU A 130 -34.86 4.52 -13.91
N PRO A 131 -34.13 5.48 -13.32
CA PRO A 131 -34.52 6.88 -13.38
C PRO A 131 -34.41 7.39 -14.83
N CYS A 132 -35.54 7.75 -15.41
CA CYS A 132 -35.61 8.58 -16.62
C CYS A 132 -34.95 9.93 -16.30
N LEU A 133 -33.77 10.18 -16.88
CA LEU A 133 -33.24 11.54 -16.96
C LEU A 133 -33.96 12.25 -18.11
N MET A 134 -34.98 13.03 -17.73
CA MET A 134 -35.51 14.12 -18.53
C MET A 134 -34.37 15.09 -18.88
N ILE A 135 -34.18 15.38 -20.17
CA ILE A 135 -33.35 16.51 -20.61
C ILE A 135 -34.14 17.79 -20.37
N GLY A 136 -34.09 18.25 -19.12
CA GLY A 136 -34.45 19.61 -18.75
C GLY A 136 -33.39 20.57 -19.27
N LYS A 137 -33.84 21.64 -19.93
CA LYS A 137 -33.01 22.76 -20.36
C LYS A 137 -32.27 23.37 -19.17
N LYS A 138 -31.03 22.97 -18.92
CA LYS A 138 -30.01 23.78 -18.24
C LYS A 138 -28.64 23.28 -18.68
N LYS A 139 -27.89 24.18 -19.32
CA LYS A 139 -26.47 23.99 -19.65
C LYS A 139 -25.71 23.78 -18.35
N THR A 140 -25.26 22.56 -18.09
CA THR A 140 -24.08 22.31 -17.26
C THR A 140 -23.26 21.23 -17.95
N SER A 141 -22.06 21.61 -18.37
CA SER A 141 -21.04 20.78 -19.01
C SER A 141 -20.73 19.54 -18.17
N ILE A 142 -21.15 18.36 -18.63
CA ILE A 142 -20.70 17.06 -18.07
C ILE A 142 -19.28 16.72 -18.60
N LEU A 143 -18.51 17.74 -19.02
CA LEU A 143 -17.07 17.63 -19.29
C LEU A 143 -16.21 18.01 -18.08
N ASP A 144 -16.80 18.45 -16.96
CA ASP A 144 -16.05 18.92 -15.78
C ASP A 144 -16.09 17.96 -14.58
N SER A 145 -16.30 16.65 -14.79
CA SER A 145 -16.28 15.65 -13.70
C SER A 145 -15.09 14.68 -13.86
N PRO A 146 -14.02 14.80 -13.06
CA PRO A 146 -12.75 14.08 -13.23
C PRO A 146 -12.77 12.61 -12.74
N SER A 147 -13.94 11.98 -12.66
CA SER A 147 -14.15 10.72 -11.92
C SER A 147 -14.12 9.44 -12.77
N VAL A 148 -13.37 9.43 -13.87
CA VAL A 148 -13.18 8.23 -14.69
C VAL A 148 -11.71 7.79 -14.63
N LEU A 149 -11.46 6.69 -13.90
CA LEU A 149 -10.17 5.97 -13.79
C LEU A 149 -9.03 6.72 -13.05
N SER A 150 -9.36 7.43 -11.97
CA SER A 150 -8.33 7.90 -11.04
C SER A 150 -7.65 6.70 -10.35
N THR A 151 -6.40 6.43 -10.72
CA THR A 151 -5.47 5.54 -9.98
C THR A 151 -4.79 6.27 -8.82
N LYS A 152 -4.88 7.61 -8.81
CA LYS A 152 -4.36 8.50 -7.78
C LYS A 152 -5.46 9.41 -7.27
N CYS A 153 -5.73 9.36 -5.98
CA CYS A 153 -6.74 10.19 -5.32
C CYS A 153 -6.05 11.08 -4.29
N VAL A 154 -6.33 12.38 -4.35
CA VAL A 154 -5.78 13.38 -3.44
C VAL A 154 -6.93 14.12 -2.81
N ILE A 155 -7.02 14.06 -1.49
CA ILE A 155 -8.08 14.66 -0.69
C ILE A 155 -7.42 15.66 0.25
N ARG A 156 -7.74 16.94 0.04
CA ARG A 156 -7.22 18.06 0.84
C ARG A 156 -8.30 18.74 1.68
N ASN A 157 -9.57 18.64 1.25
CA ASN A 157 -10.69 19.15 2.03
C ASN A 157 -11.64 18.02 2.44
N ARG A 158 -12.28 18.20 3.59
CA ARG A 158 -13.25 17.23 4.11
C ARG A 158 -14.46 17.02 3.19
N LYS A 159 -14.79 18.03 2.36
CA LYS A 159 -15.86 17.95 1.36
C LYS A 159 -15.50 17.04 0.18
N ASP A 160 -14.21 16.86 -0.09
CA ASP A 160 -13.71 16.03 -1.18
C ASP A 160 -13.62 14.55 -0.77
N TYR A 161 -13.94 14.24 0.50
CA TYR A 161 -13.93 12.88 1.01
C TYR A 161 -15.07 12.06 0.37
N PRO A 162 -14.77 10.93 -0.30
CA PRO A 162 -15.77 10.21 -1.07
C PRO A 162 -16.78 9.49 -0.17
N THR A 163 -18.03 9.95 -0.16
CA THR A 163 -19.13 9.32 0.60
C THR A 163 -19.57 7.96 0.04
N LYS A 164 -19.35 7.72 -1.25
CA LYS A 164 -19.67 6.44 -1.92
C LYS A 164 -18.53 5.41 -1.85
N GLY A 165 -17.46 5.72 -1.11
CA GLY A 165 -16.27 4.89 -0.95
C GLY A 165 -15.22 5.07 -2.05
N PHE A 166 -14.06 4.47 -1.83
CA PHE A 166 -12.90 4.58 -2.71
C PHE A 166 -12.96 3.61 -3.90
N SER A 167 -12.32 3.99 -5.03
CA SER A 167 -12.15 3.12 -6.18
C SER A 167 -11.22 1.94 -5.86
N ARG A 168 -11.64 0.70 -6.15
CA ARG A 168 -10.82 -0.52 -5.90
C ARG A 168 -9.55 -0.60 -6.76
N LEU A 169 -9.45 0.22 -7.80
CA LEU A 169 -8.28 0.31 -8.69
C LEU A 169 -7.25 1.33 -8.22
N LEU A 170 -7.46 1.95 -7.06
CA LEU A 170 -6.57 2.98 -6.55
C LEU A 170 -5.18 2.41 -6.22
N VAL A 171 -4.15 3.09 -6.70
CA VAL A 171 -2.74 2.74 -6.50
C VAL A 171 -2.08 3.73 -5.53
N SER A 172 -2.48 4.99 -5.57
CA SER A 172 -2.00 6.03 -4.66
C SER A 172 -3.16 6.79 -4.03
N LEU A 173 -3.13 6.91 -2.70
CA LEU A 173 -4.10 7.64 -1.91
C LEU A 173 -3.38 8.67 -1.06
N GLN A 174 -3.74 9.93 -1.20
CA GLN A 174 -3.24 11.03 -0.37
C GLN A 174 -4.40 11.69 0.34
N ILE A 175 -4.37 11.66 1.67
CA ILE A 175 -5.38 12.25 2.55
C ILE A 175 -4.61 13.05 3.59
N SER A 176 -4.44 14.34 3.36
CA SER A 176 -3.64 15.21 4.21
C SER A 176 -4.46 16.38 4.74
N ASP A 177 -4.19 16.81 5.98
CA ASP A 177 -4.78 18.01 6.59
C ASP A 177 -6.30 17.96 6.75
N LEU A 178 -6.83 16.81 7.19
CA LEU A 178 -8.26 16.60 7.40
C LEU A 178 -8.65 16.45 8.88
N LYS A 179 -7.68 16.58 9.79
CA LYS A 179 -7.86 16.39 11.24
C LYS A 179 -8.54 15.05 11.56
N LEU A 180 -8.23 14.00 10.79
CA LEU A 180 -8.82 12.68 10.99
C LEU A 180 -8.32 12.08 12.30
N ALA A 181 -9.22 11.84 13.25
CA ALA A 181 -8.89 11.19 14.51
C ALA A 181 -8.88 9.65 14.43
N ARG A 182 -9.62 9.09 13.45
CA ARG A 182 -9.78 7.65 13.26
C ARG A 182 -9.40 7.26 11.84
N PHE A 183 -8.81 6.08 11.72
CA PHE A 183 -8.49 5.48 10.43
C PHE A 183 -9.78 5.04 9.72
N ASP A 184 -9.91 5.34 8.42
CA ASP A 184 -11.05 4.89 7.62
C ASP A 184 -10.84 3.45 7.14
N SER A 185 -11.71 2.56 7.61
CA SER A 185 -11.70 1.14 7.26
C SER A 185 -11.91 0.87 5.77
N GLN A 186 -12.49 1.81 5.01
CA GLN A 186 -12.66 1.68 3.55
C GLN A 186 -11.31 1.58 2.82
N ILE A 187 -10.24 2.16 3.38
CA ILE A 187 -8.88 2.10 2.80
C ILE A 187 -8.36 0.65 2.83
N LEU A 188 -8.80 -0.17 3.78
CA LEU A 188 -8.40 -1.57 3.94
C LEU A 188 -8.90 -2.46 2.79
N LEU A 189 -9.92 -2.02 2.04
CA LEU A 189 -10.47 -2.75 0.89
C LEU A 189 -9.62 -2.57 -0.38
N LEU A 190 -8.63 -1.68 -0.37
CA LEU A 190 -7.85 -1.26 -1.54
C LEU A 190 -6.65 -2.17 -1.81
N GLN A 191 -6.90 -3.37 -2.35
CA GLN A 191 -5.89 -4.40 -2.61
C GLN A 191 -4.79 -4.00 -3.61
N LYS A 192 -5.07 -3.00 -4.47
CA LYS A 192 -4.11 -2.47 -5.45
C LYS A 192 -3.32 -1.26 -4.93
N LEU A 193 -3.60 -0.79 -3.72
CA LEU A 193 -2.91 0.36 -3.15
C LEU A 193 -1.43 0.04 -2.92
N ARG A 194 -0.57 0.99 -3.28
CA ARG A 194 0.89 0.91 -3.15
C ARG A 194 1.46 2.11 -2.40
N SER A 195 0.86 3.29 -2.56
CA SER A 195 1.32 4.50 -1.87
C SER A 195 0.16 5.09 -1.08
N LEU A 196 0.34 5.23 0.23
CA LEU A 196 -0.66 5.78 1.14
C LEU A 196 -0.04 6.92 1.94
N ASN A 197 -0.60 8.11 1.80
CA ASN A 197 -0.24 9.27 2.59
C ASN A 197 -1.44 9.69 3.45
N LEU A 198 -1.25 9.64 4.77
CA LEU A 198 -2.19 10.09 5.80
C LEU A 198 -1.56 11.20 6.67
N SER A 199 -0.60 11.94 6.12
CA SER A 199 0.14 12.96 6.85
C SER A 199 -0.74 14.11 7.34
N LYS A 200 -0.31 14.83 8.39
CA LYS A 200 -0.99 16.02 8.94
C LYS A 200 -2.45 15.71 9.32
N ASN A 201 -2.67 14.62 10.05
CA ASN A 201 -3.97 14.29 10.62
C ASN A 201 -3.84 14.18 12.14
N CYS A 202 -4.85 13.64 12.81
CA CYS A 202 -4.84 13.46 14.26
C CYS A 202 -4.98 11.97 14.61
N LEU A 203 -4.42 11.10 13.77
CA LEU A 203 -4.55 9.65 13.94
C LEU A 203 -3.83 9.23 15.21
N ARG A 204 -4.57 8.57 16.10
CA ARG A 204 -4.03 7.97 17.31
C ARG A 204 -3.64 6.51 17.08
N ASN A 205 -4.51 5.77 16.40
CA ASN A 205 -4.38 4.32 16.23
C ASN A 205 -4.42 3.91 14.77
N VAL A 206 -3.64 2.89 14.43
CA VAL A 206 -3.60 2.28 13.09
C VAL A 206 -4.05 0.82 13.22
N PRO A 207 -5.09 0.40 12.49
CA PRO A 207 -5.61 -0.96 12.64
C PRO A 207 -4.60 -2.00 12.13
N ARG A 208 -4.51 -3.14 12.82
CA ARG A 208 -3.69 -4.29 12.41
C ARG A 208 -3.93 -4.71 10.96
N ALA A 209 -5.18 -4.59 10.50
CA ALA A 209 -5.59 -4.90 9.13
C ALA A 209 -4.86 -4.05 8.06
N LEU A 210 -4.25 -2.91 8.40
CA LEU A 210 -3.41 -2.16 7.46
C LEU A 210 -2.28 -3.02 6.92
N GLY A 211 -1.73 -3.90 7.76
CA GLY A 211 -0.63 -4.81 7.40
C GLY A 211 -0.99 -5.85 6.34
N GLN A 212 -2.29 -6.06 6.09
CA GLN A 212 -2.77 -6.95 5.03
C GLN A 212 -2.60 -6.33 3.63
N LEU A 213 -2.47 -5.00 3.54
CA LEU A 213 -2.20 -4.32 2.28
C LEU A 213 -0.76 -4.53 1.83
N ARG A 214 -0.54 -4.42 0.51
CA ARG A 214 0.79 -4.52 -0.12
C ARG A 214 1.35 -3.14 -0.43
N LEU A 215 1.50 -2.31 0.60
CA LEU A 215 1.99 -0.94 0.46
C LEU A 215 3.50 -0.94 0.24
N SER A 216 3.96 -0.08 -0.66
CA SER A 216 5.37 0.22 -0.91
C SER A 216 5.80 1.51 -0.20
N GLU A 217 4.89 2.47 -0.08
CA GLU A 217 5.14 3.76 0.57
C GLU A 217 4.01 4.06 1.55
N LEU A 218 4.38 4.42 2.78
CA LEU A 218 3.45 4.82 3.82
C LEU A 218 3.96 6.07 4.52
N ASP A 219 3.17 7.14 4.43
CA ASP A 219 3.43 8.39 5.14
C ASP A 219 2.35 8.63 6.19
N LEU A 220 2.77 8.60 7.45
CA LEU A 220 1.98 8.84 8.64
C LEU A 220 2.50 10.07 9.42
N SER A 221 3.29 10.93 8.79
CA SER A 221 3.90 12.08 9.46
C SER A 221 2.87 13.08 10.03
N SER A 222 3.23 13.82 11.07
CA SER A 222 2.36 14.82 11.70
C SER A 222 1.00 14.23 12.11
N ASN A 223 1.04 13.22 12.98
CA ASN A 223 -0.12 12.56 13.60
C ASN A 223 0.13 12.44 15.13
N SER A 224 -0.59 11.56 15.83
CA SER A 224 -0.42 11.36 17.28
C SER A 224 -0.30 9.87 17.62
N LEU A 225 0.66 9.19 16.98
CA LEU A 225 0.79 7.73 16.98
C LEU A 225 1.51 7.12 18.20
N VAL A 226 1.49 7.80 19.36
CA VAL A 226 2.15 7.35 20.59
C VAL A 226 1.72 5.93 20.98
N ASP A 227 0.42 5.64 20.89
CA ASP A 227 -0.17 4.34 21.25
C ASP A 227 -0.87 3.68 20.05
N ALA A 228 -0.23 3.74 18.88
CA ALA A 228 -0.92 3.40 17.65
C ALA A 228 -1.21 1.92 17.43
N GLY A 229 -0.67 1.03 18.28
CA GLY A 229 -0.68 -0.40 18.06
C GLY A 229 0.13 -0.77 16.81
N TRP A 230 1.43 -1.01 16.96
CA TRP A 230 2.34 -1.30 15.84
C TRP A 230 2.27 -2.74 15.33
N GLU A 231 1.17 -3.44 15.60
CA GLU A 231 0.96 -4.85 15.23
C GLU A 231 0.82 -5.06 13.73
N TRP A 232 0.37 -4.04 12.98
CA TRP A 232 0.25 -4.14 11.53
C TRP A 232 1.60 -4.42 10.85
N LEU A 233 2.73 -4.04 11.46
CA LEU A 233 4.09 -4.38 10.99
C LEU A 233 4.45 -5.87 11.15
N LEU A 234 3.67 -6.63 11.93
CA LEU A 234 3.86 -8.07 12.10
C LEU A 234 3.26 -8.88 10.93
N GLU A 235 2.49 -8.26 10.05
CA GLU A 235 1.84 -8.93 8.93
C GLU A 235 2.81 -9.18 7.75
N ALA A 236 2.75 -10.37 7.15
CA ALA A 236 3.72 -10.80 6.14
C ALA A 236 3.74 -9.94 4.86
N ASN A 237 2.58 -9.40 4.47
CA ASN A 237 2.46 -8.57 3.27
C ASN A 237 3.26 -7.27 3.43
N ILE A 238 3.07 -6.53 4.51
CA ILE A 238 3.79 -5.27 4.72
C ILE A 238 5.29 -5.48 4.92
N GLN A 239 5.67 -6.55 5.63
CA GLN A 239 7.09 -6.88 5.89
C GLN A 239 7.91 -7.07 4.61
N SER A 240 7.27 -7.60 3.57
CA SER A 240 7.90 -7.91 2.28
C SER A 240 7.71 -6.83 1.21
N THR A 241 6.82 -5.85 1.43
CA THR A 241 6.45 -4.87 0.40
C THR A 241 6.78 -3.43 0.75
N LEU A 242 6.80 -3.05 2.02
CA LEU A 242 7.01 -1.67 2.44
C LEU A 242 8.47 -1.26 2.27
N GLN A 243 8.70 -0.24 1.45
CA GLN A 243 10.02 0.28 1.09
C GLN A 243 10.31 1.64 1.74
N SER A 244 9.28 2.48 1.90
CA SER A 244 9.40 3.79 2.54
C SER A 244 8.36 3.95 3.64
N LEU A 245 8.82 4.32 4.83
CA LEU A 245 7.99 4.62 5.99
C LEU A 245 8.36 5.98 6.57
N ASN A 246 7.38 6.87 6.67
CA ASN A 246 7.50 8.14 7.38
C ASN A 246 6.56 8.17 8.58
N ILE A 247 7.14 8.29 9.77
CA ILE A 247 6.47 8.38 11.08
C ILE A 247 6.98 9.60 11.86
N SER A 248 7.50 10.60 11.15
CA SER A 248 7.99 11.86 11.73
C SER A 248 6.87 12.64 12.41
N ASP A 249 7.19 13.47 13.41
CA ASP A 249 6.23 14.37 14.05
C ASP A 249 5.00 13.63 14.61
N ASN A 250 5.23 12.62 15.45
CA ASN A 250 4.17 11.80 16.06
C ASN A 250 4.25 11.74 17.59
N GLY A 251 5.21 12.44 18.20
CA GLY A 251 5.45 12.43 19.65
C GLY A 251 5.93 11.08 20.18
N LEU A 252 6.53 10.22 19.34
CA LEU A 252 6.89 8.86 19.73
C LEU A 252 7.99 8.87 20.81
N PRO A 253 7.78 8.28 22.00
CA PRO A 253 8.80 8.21 23.06
C PRO A 253 9.91 7.18 22.77
N PHE A 254 9.62 6.20 21.92
CA PHE A 254 10.55 5.17 21.47
C PHE A 254 10.25 4.80 20.03
N LEU A 255 11.27 4.35 19.29
CA LEU A 255 11.04 3.75 17.98
C LEU A 255 10.37 2.38 18.20
N PRO A 256 9.19 2.13 17.63
CA PRO A 256 8.45 0.88 17.85
C PRO A 256 9.27 -0.34 17.42
N VAL A 257 9.44 -1.30 18.33
CA VAL A 257 10.25 -2.50 18.09
C VAL A 257 9.79 -3.28 16.84
N ASN A 258 8.50 -3.22 16.50
CA ASN A 258 7.94 -3.95 15.37
C ASN A 258 8.47 -3.47 14.01
N VAL A 259 9.08 -2.29 13.90
CA VAL A 259 9.68 -1.78 12.64
C VAL A 259 10.79 -2.70 12.13
N ILE A 260 11.47 -3.44 13.02
CA ILE A 260 12.53 -4.39 12.63
C ILE A 260 12.02 -5.51 11.70
N TYR A 261 10.71 -5.76 11.68
CA TYR A 261 10.12 -6.79 10.83
C TYR A 261 9.92 -6.33 9.38
N ALA A 262 9.96 -5.03 9.09
CA ALA A 262 9.86 -4.49 7.74
C ALA A 262 11.13 -4.74 6.92
N ARG A 263 11.36 -6.00 6.49
CA ARG A 263 12.57 -6.45 5.80
C ARG A 263 12.80 -5.80 4.44
N ALA A 264 11.73 -5.35 3.80
CA ALA A 264 11.79 -4.64 2.52
C ALA A 264 12.11 -3.15 2.65
N LEU A 265 12.16 -2.61 3.88
CA LEU A 265 12.28 -1.17 4.11
C LEU A 265 13.67 -0.68 3.68
N VAL A 266 13.66 0.39 2.88
CA VAL A 266 14.84 1.08 2.34
C VAL A 266 15.01 2.43 3.02
N THR A 267 13.89 3.12 3.27
CA THR A 267 13.85 4.46 3.86
C THR A 267 12.97 4.47 5.10
N LEU A 268 13.54 4.86 6.23
CA LEU A 268 12.83 5.13 7.48
C LEU A 268 13.08 6.56 7.91
N THR A 269 12.01 7.33 8.07
CA THR A 269 12.05 8.71 8.57
C THR A 269 11.17 8.80 9.82
N ALA A 270 11.77 9.20 10.94
CA ALA A 270 11.09 9.37 12.22
C ALA A 270 11.59 10.65 12.91
N ASP A 271 11.75 11.71 12.13
CA ASP A 271 12.24 13.00 12.59
C ASP A 271 11.22 13.68 13.53
N SER A 272 11.66 14.62 14.36
CA SER A 272 10.78 15.42 15.23
C SER A 272 9.90 14.53 16.14
N ASN A 273 10.49 13.56 16.83
CA ASN A 273 9.79 12.74 17.83
C ASN A 273 10.47 12.90 19.21
N HIS A 274 10.05 12.09 20.19
CA HIS A 274 10.63 12.05 21.53
C HIS A 274 11.48 10.78 21.74
N ILE A 275 12.05 10.24 20.66
CA ILE A 275 12.75 8.96 20.70
C ILE A 275 14.06 9.15 21.48
N ARG A 276 14.22 8.37 22.55
CA ARG A 276 15.46 8.35 23.34
C ARG A 276 16.41 7.22 22.98
N LYS A 277 15.87 6.06 22.59
CA LYS A 277 16.63 4.84 22.32
C LYS A 277 16.12 4.16 21.05
N LEU A 278 17.03 3.45 20.38
CA LEU A 278 16.74 2.62 19.23
C LEU A 278 16.77 1.13 19.62
N PRO A 279 15.98 0.26 18.98
CA PRO A 279 16.01 -1.17 19.26
C PRO A 279 17.36 -1.77 18.83
N PHE A 280 17.97 -2.58 19.70
CA PHE A 280 19.23 -3.27 19.41
C PHE A 280 19.16 -4.19 18.18
N ALA A 281 17.96 -4.60 17.78
CA ALA A 281 17.70 -5.46 16.63
C ALA A 281 17.56 -4.70 15.30
N LEU A 282 17.74 -3.37 15.27
CA LEU A 282 17.60 -2.57 14.05
C LEU A 282 18.53 -3.05 12.91
N TRP A 283 19.68 -3.63 13.26
CA TRP A 283 20.64 -4.20 12.31
C TRP A 283 20.07 -5.34 11.44
N THR A 284 18.96 -5.96 11.85
CA THR A 284 18.31 -7.02 11.08
C THR A 284 17.66 -6.51 9.78
N MET A 285 17.45 -5.21 9.65
CA MET A 285 16.88 -4.56 8.47
C MET A 285 17.94 -4.38 7.37
N SER A 286 18.32 -5.48 6.73
CA SER A 286 19.45 -5.54 5.78
C SER A 286 19.30 -4.69 4.50
N ARG A 287 18.08 -4.25 4.18
CA ARG A 287 17.79 -3.39 3.02
C ARG A 287 17.75 -1.90 3.35
N LEU A 288 17.77 -1.52 4.63
CA LEU A 288 17.68 -0.12 5.02
C LEU A 288 18.92 0.64 4.56
N ARG A 289 18.70 1.73 3.84
CA ARG A 289 19.74 2.62 3.30
C ARG A 289 19.67 4.01 3.89
N VAL A 290 18.46 4.52 4.12
CA VAL A 290 18.23 5.86 4.64
C VAL A 290 17.52 5.76 5.98
N LEU A 291 18.18 6.27 7.03
CA LEU A 291 17.62 6.38 8.37
C LEU A 291 17.70 7.85 8.82
N SER A 292 16.55 8.49 8.96
CA SER A 292 16.44 9.86 9.46
C SER A 292 15.76 9.87 10.82
N LEU A 293 16.45 10.40 11.81
CA LEU A 293 16.05 10.49 13.22
C LEU A 293 16.36 11.89 13.78
N ALA A 294 16.35 12.91 12.91
CA ALA A 294 16.66 14.27 13.29
C ALA A 294 15.63 14.80 14.33
N ARG A 295 16.02 15.75 15.18
CA ARG A 295 15.12 16.37 16.17
C ARG A 295 14.46 15.34 17.09
N ASN A 296 15.28 14.52 17.74
CA ASN A 296 14.85 13.55 18.74
C ASN A 296 15.68 13.75 20.03
N HIS A 297 15.53 12.86 21.01
CA HIS A 297 16.25 12.92 22.28
C HIS A 297 17.22 11.73 22.41
N ILE A 298 17.82 11.30 21.29
CA ILE A 298 18.69 10.12 21.26
C ILE A 298 20.00 10.46 21.94
N ASP A 299 20.33 9.69 22.98
CA ASP A 299 21.56 9.85 23.75
C ASP A 299 22.71 8.96 23.24
N ALA A 300 22.36 7.78 22.74
CA ALA A 300 23.29 6.82 22.16
C ALA A 300 22.58 5.88 21.16
N ILE A 301 23.36 5.32 20.23
CA ILE A 301 22.89 4.33 19.27
C ILE A 301 23.31 2.90 19.68
N PRO A 302 22.63 1.83 19.24
CA PRO A 302 23.12 0.48 19.51
C PRO A 302 24.41 0.20 18.72
N GLU A 303 25.41 -0.43 19.35
CA GLU A 303 26.69 -0.82 18.67
C GLU A 303 26.45 -1.62 17.38
N THR A 304 25.39 -2.43 17.36
CA THR A 304 24.98 -3.24 16.21
C THR A 304 24.65 -2.41 14.96
N LEU A 305 24.36 -1.11 15.09
CA LEU A 305 24.12 -0.21 13.95
C LEU A 305 25.33 -0.14 13.01
N ARG A 306 26.55 -0.34 13.53
CA ARG A 306 27.79 -0.41 12.71
C ARG A 306 27.75 -1.52 11.66
N ARG A 307 26.97 -2.58 11.89
CA ARG A 307 26.83 -3.72 10.95
C ARG A 307 25.95 -3.39 9.74
N MET A 308 25.17 -2.32 9.82
CA MET A 308 24.32 -1.87 8.72
C MET A 308 25.14 -1.11 7.66
N ARG A 309 24.72 -1.18 6.40
CA ARG A 309 25.32 -0.42 5.29
C ARG A 309 24.37 0.69 4.88
N LEU A 310 24.39 1.78 5.64
CA LEU A 310 23.54 2.93 5.41
C LEU A 310 24.18 3.85 4.36
N GLU A 311 23.37 4.40 3.48
CA GLU A 311 23.79 5.49 2.57
C GLU A 311 23.67 6.82 3.28
N ARG A 312 22.59 7.02 4.06
CA ARG A 312 22.35 8.24 4.82
C ARG A 312 21.86 7.93 6.23
N LEU A 313 22.50 8.55 7.21
CA LEU A 313 22.07 8.58 8.61
C LEU A 313 21.95 10.04 9.08
N ASP A 314 20.76 10.45 9.49
CA ASP A 314 20.53 11.78 10.05
C ASP A 314 20.22 11.66 11.55
N LEU A 315 21.12 12.18 12.38
CA LEU A 315 21.00 12.26 13.84
C LEU A 315 21.18 13.71 14.31
N SER A 316 20.95 14.68 13.43
CA SER A 316 20.96 16.09 13.80
C SER A 316 19.91 16.40 14.86
N GLU A 317 20.14 17.45 15.65
CA GLU A 317 19.26 17.91 16.71
C GLU A 317 18.88 16.79 17.71
N ASN A 318 19.87 15.99 18.14
CA ASN A 318 19.76 14.98 19.20
C ASN A 318 20.72 15.28 20.37
N GLU A 319 20.53 14.60 21.50
CA GLU A 319 21.26 14.78 22.76
C GLU A 319 22.40 13.75 22.93
N LEU A 320 23.25 13.61 21.89
CA LEU A 320 24.33 12.61 21.87
C LEU A 320 25.46 12.97 22.86
N HIS A 321 25.36 12.49 24.10
CA HIS A 321 26.31 12.79 25.16
C HIS A 321 26.81 11.53 25.90
N GLU A 322 28.01 11.62 26.48
CA GLU A 322 28.65 10.52 27.22
C GLU A 322 27.84 10.14 28.48
N ASN A 323 27.24 11.12 29.16
CA ASN A 323 26.54 10.97 30.44
C ASN A 323 25.01 10.82 30.29
N GLY A 324 24.55 9.75 29.65
CA GLY A 324 23.12 9.38 29.72
C GLY A 324 22.78 8.63 31.02
N ALA A 325 21.52 8.66 31.47
CA ALA A 325 21.06 7.79 32.56
C ALA A 325 21.16 6.28 32.18
N THR A 326 21.24 5.41 33.19
CA THR A 326 21.20 3.94 33.05
C THR A 326 19.90 3.52 32.38
N VAL A 327 19.98 2.71 31.32
CA VAL A 327 18.84 2.39 30.45
C VAL A 327 17.93 1.32 31.11
N PRO A 328 16.59 1.49 31.10
CA PRO A 328 15.67 0.38 31.38
C PRO A 328 15.79 -0.73 30.33
N ASP A 329 15.51 -2.00 30.68
CA ASP A 329 15.70 -3.13 29.78
C ASP A 329 14.83 -3.01 28.50
N LEU A 330 15.44 -2.63 27.38
CA LEU A 330 14.79 -2.41 26.08
C LEU A 330 14.20 -3.70 25.44
N ARG A 331 14.27 -4.85 26.13
CA ARG A 331 13.57 -6.08 25.73
C ARG A 331 12.06 -6.03 25.99
N LEU A 332 11.61 -5.18 26.91
CA LEU A 332 10.29 -5.30 27.57
C LEU A 332 9.41 -4.04 27.48
N VAL A 333 9.61 -3.13 26.51
CA VAL A 333 8.70 -1.98 26.37
C VAL A 333 7.40 -2.43 25.67
N THR A 334 6.63 -3.23 26.39
CA THR A 334 5.19 -3.53 26.25
C THR A 334 4.67 -3.57 27.68
N ASP A 335 4.48 -2.40 28.27
CA ASP A 335 3.82 -2.10 29.56
C ASP A 335 4.13 -2.93 30.83
N VAL A 336 4.25 -2.18 31.94
CA VAL A 336 4.13 -2.57 33.36
C VAL A 336 5.41 -3.03 34.08
N GLU A 337 5.86 -2.12 34.95
CA GLU A 337 6.58 -2.28 36.22
C GLU A 337 8.01 -2.86 36.24
N ALA A 338 8.92 -1.97 36.62
CA ALA A 338 10.28 -2.27 37.05
C ALA A 338 10.25 -3.16 38.31
N VAL A 339 10.61 -4.43 38.16
CA VAL A 339 10.97 -5.31 39.29
C VAL A 339 12.50 -5.37 39.38
N PRO A 340 13.10 -5.22 40.59
CA PRO A 340 14.54 -5.25 40.76
C PRO A 340 15.14 -6.64 40.55
N GLN A 341 16.43 -6.63 40.26
CA GLN A 341 17.30 -7.73 39.86
C GLN A 341 17.35 -8.88 40.88
N HIS A 342 16.37 -9.77 40.87
CA HIS A 342 16.53 -11.14 41.33
C HIS A 342 16.43 -12.06 40.13
N ARG A 343 17.41 -12.99 40.01
CA ARG A 343 17.53 -14.02 38.97
C ARG A 343 16.20 -14.75 38.80
N GLN A 344 15.31 -14.23 37.96
CA GLN A 344 14.18 -14.99 37.48
C GLN A 344 14.75 -16.13 36.64
N PRO A 345 14.29 -17.38 36.84
CA PRO A 345 14.69 -18.46 35.96
C PRO A 345 14.30 -18.09 34.53
N SER A 346 15.25 -18.23 33.61
CA SER A 346 15.03 -17.94 32.19
C SER A 346 13.75 -18.63 31.73
N SER A 347 12.85 -17.90 31.04
CA SER A 347 11.63 -18.50 30.53
C SER A 347 11.94 -19.74 29.68
N LEU A 348 11.03 -20.72 29.62
CA LEU A 348 11.20 -21.90 28.75
C LEU A 348 11.57 -21.50 27.31
N PHE A 349 11.00 -20.39 26.83
CA PHE A 349 11.30 -19.85 25.51
C PHE A 349 12.72 -19.30 25.37
N GLU A 350 13.27 -18.69 26.42
CA GLU A 350 14.65 -18.22 26.45
C GLU A 350 15.64 -19.40 26.51
N LEU A 351 15.32 -20.44 27.30
CA LEU A 351 16.12 -21.66 27.32
C LEU A 351 16.10 -22.37 25.97
N ALA A 352 14.93 -22.41 25.31
CA ALA A 352 14.81 -22.90 23.95
C ALA A 352 15.65 -22.08 22.96
N ALA A 353 15.62 -20.74 23.07
CA ALA A 353 16.44 -19.84 22.25
C ALA A 353 17.94 -20.10 22.45
N ARG A 354 18.39 -20.24 23.71
CA ARG A 354 19.77 -20.61 24.03
C ARG A 354 20.16 -21.95 23.40
N THR A 355 19.27 -22.93 23.48
CA THR A 355 19.50 -24.28 22.93
C THR A 355 19.64 -24.23 21.41
N VAL A 356 18.82 -23.44 20.72
CA VAL A 356 18.91 -23.22 19.26
C VAL A 356 20.31 -22.74 18.87
N ILE A 357 20.88 -21.78 19.59
CA ILE A 357 22.21 -21.25 19.30
C ILE A 357 23.30 -22.25 19.66
N HIS A 358 23.22 -22.86 20.86
CA HIS A 358 24.21 -23.82 21.33
C HIS A 358 24.31 -25.03 20.41
N LYS A 359 23.16 -25.52 19.91
CA LYS A 359 23.08 -26.63 18.96
C LYS A 359 23.27 -26.19 17.50
N LYS A 360 23.55 -24.90 17.24
CA LYS A 360 23.72 -24.32 15.89
C LYS A 360 22.57 -24.67 14.94
N LEU A 361 21.35 -24.74 15.45
CA LEU A 361 20.20 -25.11 14.64
C LEU A 361 19.95 -24.02 13.59
N PRO A 362 19.67 -24.38 12.32
CA PRO A 362 19.35 -23.40 11.30
C PRO A 362 18.00 -22.75 11.60
N TYR A 363 18.02 -21.46 11.96
CA TYR A 363 16.81 -20.70 12.32
C TYR A 363 16.50 -19.56 11.32
N ALA A 364 17.23 -19.53 10.19
CA ALA A 364 16.97 -18.60 9.10
C ALA A 364 15.75 -18.98 8.25
N MET A 365 15.38 -20.26 8.21
CA MET A 365 14.23 -20.77 7.47
C MET A 365 12.98 -20.77 8.35
N SER A 366 11.87 -20.28 7.81
CA SER A 366 10.57 -20.28 8.48
C SER A 366 10.06 -21.71 8.68
N GLY A 367 9.61 -22.05 9.89
CA GLY A 367 8.89 -23.30 10.20
C GLY A 367 9.66 -24.35 11.02
N LEU A 368 10.98 -24.22 11.18
CA LEU A 368 11.79 -25.17 11.98
C LEU A 368 11.71 -24.92 13.50
N ILE A 369 11.50 -23.67 13.90
CA ILE A 369 11.53 -23.24 15.30
C ILE A 369 10.26 -22.43 15.58
N PRO A 370 9.64 -22.58 16.77
CA PRO A 370 8.48 -21.79 17.16
C PRO A 370 8.72 -20.28 16.97
N PHE A 371 7.72 -19.57 16.46
CA PHE A 371 7.81 -18.14 16.16
C PHE A 371 8.26 -17.31 17.38
N THR A 372 7.75 -17.63 18.57
CA THR A 372 8.12 -16.97 19.83
C THR A 372 9.61 -17.07 20.14
N VAL A 373 10.22 -18.24 19.89
CA VAL A 373 11.66 -18.45 20.11
C VAL A 373 12.48 -17.68 19.08
N LEU A 374 12.04 -17.66 17.80
CA LEU A 374 12.66 -16.82 16.76
C LEU A 374 12.57 -15.33 17.08
N GLU A 375 11.46 -14.89 17.65
CA GLU A 375 11.24 -13.50 18.07
C GLU A 375 12.19 -13.10 19.19
N ILE A 376 12.35 -13.93 20.22
CA ILE A 376 13.32 -13.71 21.29
C ILE A 376 14.73 -13.62 20.71
N LEU A 377 15.12 -14.56 19.83
CA LEU A 377 16.42 -14.56 19.19
C LEU A 377 16.70 -13.28 18.39
N ARG A 378 15.70 -12.76 17.67
CA ARG A 378 15.84 -11.53 16.88
C ARG A 378 15.93 -10.27 17.74
N ARG A 379 15.19 -10.21 18.85
CA ARG A 379 15.16 -9.05 19.76
C ARG A 379 16.37 -9.00 20.69
N THR A 380 17.04 -10.13 20.92
CA THR A 380 18.13 -10.22 21.88
C THR A 380 19.37 -9.44 21.38
N PRO A 381 19.94 -8.54 22.20
CA PRO A 381 21.15 -7.81 21.82
C PRO A 381 22.34 -8.77 21.66
N LEU A 382 23.24 -8.45 20.73
CA LEU A 382 24.43 -9.23 20.46
C LEU A 382 25.65 -8.59 21.12
N CYS A 383 26.48 -9.43 21.73
CA CYS A 383 27.81 -9.05 22.18
C CYS A 383 28.77 -8.80 21.01
N GLY A 384 29.83 -8.02 21.24
CA GLY A 384 30.96 -7.90 20.32
C GLY A 384 31.55 -9.26 19.87
N CYS A 385 31.44 -10.32 20.67
CA CYS A 385 31.84 -11.69 20.29
C CYS A 385 30.86 -12.41 19.34
N GLY A 386 29.71 -11.79 19.03
CA GLY A 386 28.67 -12.36 18.18
C GLY A 386 27.63 -13.22 18.91
N GLN A 387 27.78 -13.46 20.21
CA GLN A 387 26.80 -14.22 21.00
C GLN A 387 25.65 -13.33 21.48
N PRO A 388 24.40 -13.81 21.45
CA PRO A 388 23.27 -13.10 22.03
C PRO A 388 23.32 -13.12 23.55
N CYS A 389 23.13 -11.95 24.14
CA CYS A 389 23.15 -11.76 25.58
C CYS A 389 21.76 -12.00 26.14
N PHE A 390 21.55 -13.10 26.85
CA PHE A 390 20.28 -13.54 27.42
C PHE A 390 20.12 -13.14 28.90
N GLU A 391 21.08 -13.45 29.77
CA GLU A 391 21.10 -12.99 31.18
C GLU A 391 22.53 -12.61 31.60
N SER A 392 22.63 -11.67 32.55
CA SER A 392 23.88 -11.02 33.02
C SER A 392 24.58 -10.17 31.95
N LYS A 393 24.18 -8.89 31.89
CA LYS A 393 24.75 -7.90 30.98
C LYS A 393 25.76 -7.05 31.75
N VAL A 394 26.96 -6.90 31.24
CA VAL A 394 27.74 -5.69 31.49
C VAL A 394 27.33 -4.71 30.42
N PHE A 395 26.67 -3.63 30.81
CA PHE A 395 26.35 -2.52 29.93
C PHE A 395 27.50 -1.53 30.00
N GLN A 396 28.08 -1.21 28.86
CA GLN A 396 29.04 -0.12 28.75
C GLN A 396 28.52 0.84 27.70
N ARG A 397 28.15 2.03 28.16
CA ARG A 397 28.10 3.19 27.28
C ARG A 397 29.54 3.59 27.01
N ALA A 398 29.82 3.99 25.78
CA ALA A 398 31.09 4.53 25.28
C ALA A 398 32.01 3.55 24.53
N LYS A 399 31.87 3.61 23.20
CA LYS A 399 32.98 3.80 22.27
C LYS A 399 32.51 4.81 21.23
N VAL A 400 33.37 5.74 20.82
CA VAL A 400 33.12 6.53 19.61
C VAL A 400 33.15 5.54 18.45
N ILE A 401 32.03 5.36 17.76
CA ILE A 401 31.93 4.37 16.69
C ILE A 401 32.00 5.06 15.33
N VAL A 402 32.85 4.51 14.47
CA VAL A 402 32.80 4.79 13.03
C VAL A 402 31.77 3.86 12.40
N LEU A 403 30.67 4.44 11.92
CA LEU A 403 29.62 3.72 11.21
C LEU A 403 30.03 3.43 9.77
N ASN A 404 29.52 2.32 9.24
CA ASN A 404 29.60 2.04 7.80
C ASN A 404 28.48 2.80 7.07
N CYS A 405 28.61 4.13 7.03
CA CYS A 405 27.65 5.03 6.44
C CYS A 405 28.31 6.00 5.45
N SER A 406 27.69 6.23 4.28
CA SER A 406 28.25 7.12 3.27
C SER A 406 28.11 8.61 3.66
N TYR A 407 26.98 8.97 4.28
CA TYR A 407 26.69 10.33 4.70
C TYR A 407 26.03 10.32 6.08
N THR A 408 26.68 10.91 7.07
CA THR A 408 26.14 11.04 8.43
C THR A 408 26.01 12.51 8.79
N VAL A 409 24.82 12.92 9.25
CA VAL A 409 24.55 14.26 9.77
C VAL A 409 24.47 14.18 11.29
N LEU A 410 25.31 14.97 11.96
CA LEU A 410 25.37 15.08 13.41
C LEU A 410 25.32 16.55 13.80
N ASN A 411 24.97 16.81 15.07
CA ASN A 411 25.15 18.14 15.64
C ASN A 411 26.63 18.52 15.65
N GLY A 412 26.93 19.80 15.42
CA GLY A 412 28.30 20.33 15.49
C GLY A 412 28.97 19.92 16.81
N ASN A 413 30.19 19.39 16.72
CA ASN A 413 31.04 18.93 17.83
C ASN A 413 30.55 17.69 18.61
N HIS A 414 29.47 17.03 18.21
CA HIS A 414 29.00 15.82 18.91
C HIS A 414 29.67 14.55 18.37
N GLN A 415 30.19 13.74 19.28
CA GLN A 415 30.68 12.40 18.96
C GLN A 415 29.53 11.39 19.02
N LEU A 416 29.62 10.36 18.19
CA LEU A 416 28.60 9.34 18.11
C LEU A 416 28.89 8.21 19.13
N PHE A 417 28.15 8.24 20.23
CA PHE A 417 28.24 7.25 21.29
C PHE A 417 27.37 6.04 20.98
N ALA A 418 27.91 4.85 21.25
CA ALA A 418 27.18 3.62 21.14
C ALA A 418 27.03 2.88 22.46
N ASP A 419 25.85 2.31 22.66
CA ASP A 419 25.50 1.40 23.72
C ASP A 419 25.92 -0.03 23.31
N SER A 420 26.80 -0.64 24.11
CA SER A 420 27.33 -1.98 23.89
C SER A 420 26.85 -2.93 25.00
N VAL A 421 26.53 -4.16 24.63
CA VAL A 421 26.06 -5.19 25.57
C VAL A 421 27.05 -6.35 25.55
N PHE A 422 27.51 -6.79 26.72
CA PHE A 422 28.45 -7.92 26.81
C PHE A 422 27.84 -9.16 27.44
N CYS A 423 28.19 -10.33 26.93
CA CYS A 423 27.73 -11.62 27.45
C CYS A 423 28.54 -12.11 28.67
N SER A 424 29.65 -11.45 29.01
CA SER A 424 30.50 -11.75 30.17
C SER A 424 31.47 -10.60 30.45
N GLU A 425 31.99 -10.50 31.68
CA GLU A 425 33.06 -9.55 32.03
C GLU A 425 34.35 -9.76 31.22
N ARG A 426 34.61 -10.99 30.77
CA ARG A 426 35.74 -11.27 29.88
C ARG A 426 35.60 -10.59 28.53
N CYS A 427 34.36 -10.40 28.06
CA CYS A 427 34.08 -9.70 26.81
C CYS A 427 34.13 -8.18 27.00
N SER A 428 33.72 -7.65 28.16
CA SER A 428 33.83 -6.20 28.43
C SER A 428 35.29 -5.75 28.54
N ARG A 429 36.18 -6.54 29.15
CA ARG A 429 37.61 -6.21 29.27
C ARG A 429 38.39 -6.22 27.94
N LYS A 430 37.79 -6.66 26.83
CA LYS A 430 38.44 -6.77 25.51
C LYS A 430 38.21 -5.56 24.59
N VAL A 431 37.33 -4.63 24.99
CA VAL A 431 36.91 -3.46 24.20
C VAL A 431 37.64 -2.21 24.64
#